data_AF-A0A077NA91-F1
#
_entry.id   AF-A0A077NA91-F1
#
_cell.length_a   1.000
_cell.length_b   1.000
_cell.length_c   1.000
_cell.angle_alpha   90.00
_cell.angle_beta   90.00
_cell.angle_gamma   90.00
#
_symmetry.space_group_name_H-M   'P 1'
#
loop_
_entity.id
_entity.type
_entity.pdbx_description
1 polymer ?
#
loop_
_entity_poly.entity_id
_entity_poly.type
_entity_poly.pdbx_seq_one_letter_code
_entity_poly.pdbx_strand_id
1 'polypeptide(L)'
;MNEKLLQLLFKIPDPITVSEFCRRTGKSESSIRKLVDRRRLPIRTERQLNGEGFSDMRLMIMWNEWLEMLYEANEKIPSTERMGWKATWFKRINKLREDLGVVPDELQSVSEALNK
;
A
#
# COMPACT_ATOMS: atom_id res chain seq x y z
N MET A 1 -10.52 10.57 7.31
CA MET A 1 -11.07 9.67 6.27
C MET A 1 -12.30 8.99 6.87
N ASN A 2 -13.41 8.90 6.14
CA ASN A 2 -14.62 8.26 6.66
C ASN A 2 -14.41 6.74 6.73
N GLU A 3 -14.39 6.14 7.93
CA GLU A 3 -14.17 4.70 8.12
C GLU A 3 -15.17 3.85 7.33
N LYS A 4 -16.42 4.30 7.21
CA LYS A 4 -17.44 3.61 6.41
C LYS A 4 -17.07 3.55 4.94
N LEU A 5 -16.48 4.63 4.41
CA LEU A 5 -16.02 4.67 3.02
C LEU A 5 -14.84 3.73 2.79
N LEU A 6 -13.90 3.67 3.74
CA LEU A 6 -12.77 2.75 3.68
C LEU A 6 -13.24 1.29 3.67
N GLN A 7 -14.16 0.94 4.56
CA GLN A 7 -14.75 -0.41 4.60
C GLN A 7 -15.48 -0.77 3.30
N LEU A 8 -16.16 0.20 2.66
CA LEU A 8 -16.78 -0.01 1.36
C LEU A 8 -15.75 -0.27 0.26
N LEU A 9 -14.60 0.42 0.28
CA LEU A 9 -13.52 0.19 -0.68
C LEU A 9 -12.96 -1.23 -0.59
N PHE A 10 -12.77 -1.76 0.62
CA PHE A 10 -12.27 -3.13 0.80
C PHE A 10 -13.20 -4.20 0.22
N LYS A 11 -14.51 -3.94 0.19
CA LYS A 11 -15.52 -4.86 -0.37
C LYS A 11 -15.54 -4.90 -1.90
N ILE A 12 -14.93 -3.93 -2.57
CA ILE A 12 -14.87 -3.91 -4.04
C ILE A 12 -13.78 -4.88 -4.49
N PRO A 13 -14.10 -5.93 -5.28
CA PRO A 13 -13.07 -6.81 -5.84
C PRO A 13 -12.13 -6.02 -6.77
N ASP A 14 -10.83 -6.04 -6.47
CA ASP A 14 -9.77 -5.50 -7.36
C ASP A 14 -8.75 -6.62 -7.64
N PRO A 15 -9.07 -7.56 -8.56
CA PRO A 15 -8.15 -8.62 -8.95
C PRO A 15 -7.03 -8.04 -9.82
N ILE A 16 -5.78 -8.21 -9.37
CA ILE A 16 -4.59 -7.74 -10.09
C ILE A 16 -3.61 -8.86 -10.39
N THR A 17 -2.78 -8.62 -11.39
CA THR A 17 -1.72 -9.56 -11.79
C THR A 17 -0.49 -9.43 -10.89
N VAL A 18 0.40 -10.42 -10.92
CA VAL A 18 1.71 -10.35 -10.24
C VAL A 18 2.51 -9.12 -10.69
N SER A 19 2.52 -8.83 -11.99
CA SER A 19 3.23 -7.67 -12.55
C SER A 19 2.70 -6.35 -11.99
N GLU A 20 1.37 -6.22 -11.91
CA GLU A 20 0.74 -5.02 -11.35
C GLU A 20 1.02 -4.90 -9.83
N PHE A 21 1.03 -6.00 -9.09
CA PHE A 21 1.41 -6.01 -7.68
C PHE A 21 2.86 -5.55 -7.49
N CYS A 22 3.78 -6.03 -8.34
CA CYS A 22 5.17 -5.59 -8.35
C CYS A 22 5.29 -4.09 -8.61
N ARG A 23 4.56 -3.57 -9.61
CA ARG A 23 4.52 -2.13 -9.94
C ARG A 23 4.04 -1.29 -8.75
N ARG A 24 2.98 -1.72 -8.06
CA ARG A 24 2.40 -0.99 -6.92
C ARG A 24 3.28 -1.01 -5.67
N THR A 25 3.98 -2.13 -5.42
CA THR A 25 4.74 -2.34 -4.17
C THR A 25 6.24 -2.14 -4.30
N GLY A 26 6.77 -2.03 -5.52
CA GLY A 26 8.21 -1.98 -5.81
C GLY A 26 8.95 -3.29 -5.54
N LYS A 27 8.24 -4.40 -5.29
CA LYS A 27 8.86 -5.71 -5.00
C LYS A 27 9.17 -6.48 -6.28
N SER A 28 10.23 -7.27 -6.25
CA SER A 28 10.62 -8.11 -7.39
C SER A 28 9.56 -9.19 -7.68
N GLU A 29 9.40 -9.51 -8.96
CA GLU A 29 8.48 -10.54 -9.41
C GLU A 29 8.77 -11.91 -8.81
N SER A 30 10.06 -12.28 -8.69
CA SER A 30 10.47 -13.53 -8.05
C SER A 30 10.06 -13.64 -6.58
N SER A 31 10.06 -12.51 -5.86
CA SER A 31 9.59 -12.47 -4.47
C SER A 31 8.08 -12.61 -4.38
N ILE A 32 7.34 -11.90 -5.24
CA ILE A 32 5.88 -11.97 -5.27
C ILE A 32 5.41 -13.37 -5.67
N ARG A 33 6.03 -14.00 -6.69
CA ARG A 33 5.73 -15.39 -7.06
C ARG A 33 5.91 -16.36 -5.89
N LYS A 34 7.00 -16.25 -5.12
CA LYS A 34 7.18 -17.03 -3.89
C LYS A 34 6.08 -16.81 -2.86
N LEU A 35 5.56 -15.57 -2.73
CA LEU A 35 4.44 -15.28 -1.82
C LEU A 35 3.13 -15.90 -2.34
N VAL A 36 2.90 -15.86 -3.64
CA VAL A 36 1.75 -16.50 -4.30
C VAL A 36 1.79 -18.01 -4.08
N ASP A 37 2.91 -18.66 -4.39
CA ASP A 37 3.09 -20.10 -4.26
C ASP A 37 2.91 -20.58 -2.81
N ARG A 38 3.38 -19.77 -1.85
CA ARG A 38 3.24 -20.03 -0.41
C ARG A 38 1.90 -19.59 0.18
N ARG A 39 0.95 -19.14 -0.64
CA ARG A 39 -0.38 -18.64 -0.23
C ARG A 39 -0.31 -17.58 0.87
N ARG A 40 0.66 -16.67 0.76
CA ARG A 40 0.87 -15.53 1.67
C ARG A 40 0.23 -14.24 1.17
N LEU A 41 -0.49 -14.30 0.07
CA LEU A 41 -1.30 -13.22 -0.49
C LEU A 41 -2.74 -13.71 -0.65
N PRO A 42 -3.74 -12.81 -0.58
CA PRO A 42 -5.11 -13.15 -0.91
C PRO A 42 -5.21 -13.39 -2.42
N ILE A 43 -5.46 -14.63 -2.81
CA ILE A 43 -5.43 -15.08 -4.20
C ILE A 43 -6.76 -15.72 -4.54
N ARG A 44 -7.29 -15.39 -5.72
CA ARG A 44 -8.44 -16.07 -6.33
C ARG A 44 -8.05 -16.63 -7.68
N THR A 45 -8.76 -17.66 -8.09
CA THR A 45 -8.59 -18.26 -9.42
C THR A 45 -9.73 -17.80 -10.30
N GLU A 46 -9.40 -17.14 -11.40
CA GLU A 46 -10.37 -16.71 -12.41
C GLU A 46 -10.18 -17.50 -13.70
N ARG A 47 -11.31 -17.85 -14.33
CA ARG A 47 -11.30 -18.51 -15.64
C ARG A 47 -11.00 -17.46 -16.71
N GLN A 48 -9.87 -17.58 -17.36
CA GLN A 48 -9.53 -16.79 -18.54
C GLN A 48 -10.01 -17.53 -19.79
N LEU A 49 -10.90 -16.90 -20.55
CA LEU A 49 -11.37 -17.44 -21.84
C LEU A 49 -10.39 -17.00 -22.94
N ASN A 50 -9.82 -17.96 -23.66
CA ASN A 50 -8.90 -17.71 -24.77
C ASN A 50 -9.58 -18.21 -26.06
N GLY A 51 -10.41 -17.36 -26.65
CA GLY A 51 -11.17 -17.68 -27.87
C GLY A 51 -12.27 -18.74 -27.64
N GLU A 52 -12.75 -19.33 -28.73
CA GLU A 52 -13.92 -20.24 -28.71
C GLU A 52 -13.62 -21.65 -28.18
N GLY A 53 -12.36 -22.05 -28.07
CA GLY A 53 -11.98 -23.45 -27.83
C GLY A 53 -11.19 -23.75 -26.56
N PHE A 54 -10.64 -22.74 -25.86
CA PHE A 54 -9.78 -22.98 -24.70
C PHE A 54 -10.02 -21.97 -23.59
N SER A 55 -9.98 -22.45 -22.36
CA SER A 55 -9.99 -21.61 -21.17
C SER A 55 -8.94 -22.11 -20.20
N ASP A 56 -8.22 -21.19 -19.58
CA ASP A 56 -7.23 -21.49 -18.56
C ASP A 56 -7.64 -20.87 -17.21
N MET A 57 -7.07 -21.35 -16.13
CA MET A 57 -7.28 -20.83 -14.78
C MET A 57 -6.12 -19.92 -14.41
N ARG A 58 -6.38 -18.62 -14.27
CA ARG A 58 -5.38 -17.63 -13.88
C ARG A 58 -5.51 -17.29 -12.40
N LEU A 59 -4.38 -17.30 -11.70
CA LEU A 59 -4.30 -16.77 -10.34
C LEU A 59 -4.23 -15.23 -10.36
N MET A 60 -5.13 -14.61 -9.61
CA MET A 60 -5.23 -13.16 -9.44
C MET A 60 -5.05 -12.81 -7.96
N ILE A 61 -4.28 -11.77 -7.68
CA ILE A 61 -4.09 -11.26 -6.31
C ILE A 61 -5.21 -10.25 -6.05
N MET A 62 -5.94 -10.41 -4.95
CA MET A 62 -7.01 -9.50 -4.56
C MET A 62 -6.41 -8.28 -3.84
N TRP A 63 -6.23 -7.18 -4.57
CA TRP A 63 -5.53 -6.01 -4.05
C TRP A 63 -6.21 -5.38 -2.84
N ASN A 64 -7.53 -5.17 -2.92
CA ASN A 64 -8.27 -4.54 -1.84
C ASN A 64 -8.33 -5.40 -0.57
N GLU A 65 -8.41 -6.73 -0.71
CA GLU A 65 -8.29 -7.66 0.42
C GLU A 65 -6.89 -7.60 1.04
N TRP A 66 -5.84 -7.46 0.23
CA TRP A 66 -4.48 -7.31 0.74
C TRP A 66 -4.31 -5.99 1.50
N LEU A 67 -4.89 -4.89 1.01
CA LEU A 67 -4.91 -3.61 1.72
C LEU A 67 -5.70 -3.68 3.03
N GLU A 68 -6.84 -4.38 3.05
CA GLU A 68 -7.62 -4.63 4.25
C GLU A 68 -6.79 -5.39 5.30
N MET A 69 -6.14 -6.48 4.90
CA MET A 69 -5.24 -7.24 5.78
C MET A 69 -4.12 -6.37 6.38
N LEU A 70 -3.51 -5.48 5.57
CA LEU A 70 -2.50 -4.56 6.05
C LEU A 70 -3.06 -3.53 7.03
N TYR A 71 -4.24 -2.99 6.73
CA TYR A 71 -4.93 -2.04 7.59
C TYR A 71 -5.22 -2.67 8.97
N GLU A 72 -5.80 -3.87 8.99
CA GLU A 72 -6.08 -4.61 10.22
C GLU A 72 -4.81 -4.99 11.00
N ALA A 73 -3.76 -5.43 10.29
CA ALA A 73 -2.49 -5.78 10.93
C ALA A 73 -1.85 -4.55 11.56
N ASN A 74 -1.89 -3.40 10.88
CA ASN A 74 -1.37 -2.14 11.40
C ASN A 74 -2.16 -1.66 12.63
N GLU A 75 -3.48 -1.84 12.65
CA GLU A 75 -4.32 -1.48 13.80
C GLU A 75 -3.99 -2.30 15.07
N LYS A 76 -3.45 -3.51 14.93
CA LYS A 76 -3.01 -4.34 16.07
C LYS A 76 -1.67 -3.91 16.66
N ILE A 77 -0.89 -3.10 15.95
CA ILE A 77 0.40 -2.59 16.45
C ILE A 77 0.12 -1.44 17.43
N PRO A 78 0.71 -1.42 18.64
CA PRO A 78 0.57 -0.30 19.57
C PRO A 78 0.90 1.04 18.90
N SER A 79 0.13 2.08 19.21
CA SER A 79 0.28 3.40 18.58
C SER A 79 1.67 4.00 18.78
N THR A 80 2.30 3.71 19.91
CA THR A 80 3.69 4.10 20.25
C THR A 80 4.70 3.52 19.27
N GLU A 81 4.55 2.26 18.85
CA GLU A 81 5.42 1.62 17.87
C GLU A 81 5.07 2.07 16.45
N ARG A 82 3.78 2.15 16.13
CA ARG A 82 3.26 2.57 14.82
C ARG A 82 3.70 3.98 14.43
N MET A 83 3.69 4.92 15.40
CA MET A 83 3.96 6.34 15.18
C MET A 83 5.27 6.83 15.80
N GLY A 84 5.97 6.01 16.58
CA GLY A 84 7.19 6.41 17.30
C GLY A 84 8.32 6.86 16.37
N TRP A 85 8.48 6.18 15.22
CA TRP A 85 9.45 6.60 14.21
C TRP A 85 9.10 7.97 13.62
N LYS A 86 7.81 8.24 13.38
CA LYS A 86 7.31 9.50 12.80
C LYS A 86 7.52 10.65 13.76
N ALA A 87 7.19 10.45 15.04
CA ALA A 87 7.45 11.43 16.09
C ALA A 87 8.96 11.74 16.23
N THR A 88 9.80 10.70 16.22
CA THR A 88 11.26 10.85 16.29
C THR A 88 11.80 11.60 15.07
N TRP A 89 11.31 11.26 13.88
CA TRP A 89 11.70 11.92 12.63
C TRP A 89 11.30 13.40 12.62
N PHE A 90 10.05 13.74 12.96
CA PHE A 90 9.64 15.13 13.06
C PHE A 90 10.44 15.93 14.09
N LYS A 91 10.76 15.33 15.24
CA LYS A 91 11.63 15.98 16.23
C LYS A 91 13.00 16.31 15.64
N ARG A 92 13.59 15.38 14.87
CA ARG A 92 14.89 15.60 14.20
C ARG A 92 14.80 16.70 13.14
N ILE A 93 13.75 16.69 12.32
CA ILE A 93 13.56 17.70 11.26
C ILE A 93 13.29 19.07 11.83
N ASN A 94 12.44 19.19 12.87
CA ASN A 94 12.16 20.48 13.51
C ASN A 94 13.42 21.05 14.17
N LYS A 95 14.21 20.21 14.86
CA LYS A 95 15.51 20.64 15.39
C LYS A 95 16.46 21.11 14.28
N LEU A 96 16.56 20.35 13.19
CA LEU A 96 17.40 20.74 12.06
C LEU A 96 16.96 22.09 11.46
N ARG A 97 15.65 22.33 11.39
CA ARG A 97 15.07 23.62 10.95
C ARG A 97 15.44 24.76 11.89
N GLU A 98 15.39 24.53 13.20
CA GLU A 98 15.82 25.51 14.21
C GLU A 98 17.32 25.81 14.09
N ASP A 99 18.15 24.76 13.98
CA ASP A 99 19.62 24.86 13.91
C ASP A 99 20.09 25.57 12.62
N LEU A 100 19.42 25.35 11.49
CA LEU A 100 19.78 25.96 10.21
C LEU A 100 19.21 27.36 10.01
N GLY A 101 18.16 27.75 10.74
CA GLY A 101 17.47 29.05 10.60
C GLY A 101 16.84 29.30 9.23
N VAL A 102 16.95 28.36 8.29
CA VAL A 102 16.48 28.42 6.91
C VAL A 102 15.76 27.12 6.62
N VAL A 103 14.52 27.22 6.10
CA VAL A 103 13.82 26.07 5.54
C VAL A 103 14.30 25.96 4.09
N PRO A 104 14.97 24.86 3.68
CA PRO A 104 15.27 24.63 2.27
C PRO A 104 13.98 24.76 1.44
N ASP A 105 14.03 25.47 0.32
CA ASP A 105 12.85 25.77 -0.49
C ASP A 105 12.11 24.50 -0.94
N GLU A 106 12.81 23.37 -1.07
CA GLU A 106 12.19 22.08 -1.41
C GLU A 106 11.34 21.48 -0.26
N LEU A 107 11.52 21.98 0.97
CA LEU A 107 10.83 21.54 2.19
C LEU A 107 9.79 22.54 2.71
N GLN A 108 9.59 23.70 2.06
CA GLN A 108 8.45 24.62 2.30
C GLN A 108 7.08 24.00 1.92
N SER A 109 7.01 22.68 1.78
CA SER A 109 6.03 21.92 1.01
C SER A 109 4.55 22.29 1.22
N VAL A 110 3.84 22.34 0.08
CA VAL A 110 2.43 21.98 -0.20
C VAL A 110 1.33 22.74 0.55
N SER A 111 1.49 22.99 1.85
CA SER A 111 0.55 23.78 2.67
C SER A 111 0.48 25.24 2.24
N GLU A 112 1.57 25.82 1.76
CA GLU A 112 1.60 27.18 1.18
C GLU A 112 1.05 27.22 -0.26
N ALA A 113 1.09 26.11 -0.99
CA ALA A 113 0.53 25.98 -2.34
C ALA A 113 -1.00 25.73 -2.34
N LEU A 114 -1.56 25.25 -1.23
CA LEU A 114 -3.01 25.02 -1.05
C LEU A 114 -3.74 26.20 -0.37
N ASN A 115 -3.01 27.19 0.14
CA ASN A 115 -3.54 28.39 0.82
C ASN A 115 -3.34 29.69 0.00
N LYS A 116 -2.97 29.57 -1.27
CA LYS A 116 -3.05 30.64 -2.29
C LYS A 116 -4.26 30.37 -3.18
#